data_AF-T0YAH0-F1
#
_entry.id   AF-T0YAH0-F1
#
_cell.length_a   1.000
_cell.length_b   1.000
_cell.length_c   1.000
_cell.angle_alpha   90.00
_cell.angle_beta   90.00
_cell.angle_gamma   90.00
#
_symmetry.space_group_name_H-M   'P 1'
#
loop_
_entity.id
_entity.type
_entity.pdbx_description
1 polymer ?
#
loop_
_entity_poly.entity_id
_entity_poly.type
_entity_poly.pdbx_seq_one_letter_code
_entity_poly.pdbx_strand_id
1 'polypeptide(L)'
;MDLQGCTAHLPHTKNGHARDVPLASRAVSALRALPRRIDGQVFGLRPDSVTQAFERAAVRAGIDDVRFHDLRHEATSRLADVLQMHELAKVTGHRDPRMLMRYYHP
;
A
#
# COMPACT_ATOMS: atom_id res chain seq x y z
N MET A 1 5.65 -4.98 12.40
CA MET A 1 5.31 -3.59 12.04
C MET A 1 5.67 -2.69 13.19
N ASP A 2 6.32 -1.57 12.92
CA ASP A 2 6.63 -0.54 13.92
C ASP A 2 5.72 0.68 13.70
N LEU A 3 4.76 0.87 14.61
CA LEU A 3 3.82 1.99 14.56
C LEU A 3 4.33 3.25 15.30
N GLN A 4 5.48 3.18 15.97
CA GLN A 4 6.17 4.33 16.55
C GLN A 4 7.15 4.91 15.53
N GLY A 5 7.93 4.07 14.86
CA GLY A 5 8.77 4.43 13.71
C GLY A 5 8.01 4.53 12.38
N CYS A 6 6.68 4.47 12.39
CA CYS A 6 5.80 4.59 11.22
C CYS A 6 6.25 3.73 10.02
N THR A 7 6.70 2.50 10.27
CA THR A 7 7.32 1.63 9.25
C THR A 7 6.72 0.23 9.27
N ALA A 8 6.34 -0.25 8.09
CA ALA A 8 5.92 -1.63 7.87
C ALA A 8 7.05 -2.43 7.22
N HIS A 9 7.65 -3.34 8.01
CA HIS A 9 8.56 -4.34 7.48
C HIS A 9 7.80 -5.45 6.75
N LEU A 10 8.11 -5.66 5.48
CA LEU A 10 7.54 -6.69 4.62
C LEU A 10 8.61 -7.76 4.33
N PRO A 11 8.68 -8.85 5.11
CA PRO A 11 9.74 -9.85 4.97
C PRO A 11 9.59 -10.70 3.70
N HIS A 12 8.34 -10.96 3.31
CA HIS A 12 7.99 -11.71 2.10
C HIS A 12 7.29 -10.79 1.12
N THR A 13 7.85 -10.69 -0.09
CA THR A 13 7.28 -9.92 -1.17
C THR A 13 7.23 -10.78 -2.42
N LYS A 14 6.38 -10.40 -3.39
CA LYS A 14 6.25 -11.11 -4.68
C LYS A 14 7.60 -11.34 -5.38
N ASN A 15 8.60 -10.51 -5.07
CA ASN A 15 9.92 -10.52 -5.71
C ASN A 15 11.04 -11.04 -4.79
N GLY A 16 10.70 -11.69 -3.65
CA GLY A 16 11.66 -12.40 -2.80
C GLY A 16 12.56 -11.54 -1.91
N HIS A 17 12.47 -10.21 -2.00
CA HIS A 17 13.26 -9.29 -1.18
C HIS A 17 12.42 -8.64 -0.10
N ALA A 18 12.94 -8.63 1.12
CA ALA A 18 12.35 -7.87 2.21
C ALA A 18 12.45 -6.36 1.91
N ARG A 19 11.45 -5.59 2.32
CA ARG A 19 11.51 -4.13 2.23
C ARG A 19 10.75 -3.47 3.37
N ASP A 20 11.18 -2.27 3.71
CA ASP A 20 10.47 -1.38 4.62
C ASP A 20 9.63 -0.39 3.83
N VAL A 21 8.38 -0.23 4.23
CA VAL A 21 7.45 0.73 3.64
C VAL A 21 7.09 1.76 4.70
N PRO A 22 7.37 3.06 4.47
CA PRO A 22 6.92 4.11 5.37
C PRO A 22 5.40 4.20 5.36
N LEU A 23 4.81 4.38 6.53
CA LEU A 23 3.38 4.51 6.75
C LEU A 23 3.02 5.98 6.94
N ALA A 24 2.06 6.46 6.17
CA ALA A 24 1.47 7.77 6.42
C ALA A 24 0.80 7.81 7.81
N SER A 25 0.73 8.98 8.43
CA SER A 25 0.08 9.20 9.73
C SER A 25 -1.37 8.69 9.75
N ARG A 26 -2.10 8.85 8.64
CA ARG A 26 -3.45 8.30 8.44
C ARG A 26 -3.47 6.77 8.48
N ALA A 27 -2.49 6.11 7.86
CA ALA A 27 -2.39 4.65 7.88
C ALA A 27 -2.08 4.14 9.29
N VAL A 28 -1.16 4.80 10.01
CA VAL A 28 -0.85 4.48 11.41
C VAL A 28 -2.09 4.63 12.30
N SER A 29 -2.86 5.71 12.11
CA SER A 29 -4.09 5.97 12.86
C SER A 29 -5.15 4.89 12.61
N ALA A 30 -5.37 4.52 11.34
CA ALA A 30 -6.27 3.43 10.98
C ALA A 30 -5.83 2.08 11.58
N LEU A 31 -4.53 1.77 11.53
CA LEU A 31 -3.99 0.53 12.12
C LEU A 31 -4.12 0.50 13.64
N ARG A 32 -3.98 1.64 14.33
CA ARG A 32 -4.17 1.74 15.79
C ARG A 32 -5.63 1.55 16.20
N ALA A 33 -6.57 1.94 15.36
CA ALA A 33 -8.01 1.78 15.61
C ALA A 33 -8.49 0.33 15.44
N LEU A 34 -7.70 -0.55 14.79
CA LEU A 34 -8.06 -1.95 14.62
C LEU A 34 -7.86 -2.73 15.92
N PRO A 35 -8.77 -3.69 16.24
CA PRO A 35 -8.56 -4.59 17.36
C PRO A 35 -7.31 -5.43 17.14
N ARG A 36 -6.50 -5.61 18.20
CA ARG A 36 -5.32 -6.47 18.16
C ARG A 36 -5.76 -7.92 18.18
N ARG A 37 -5.28 -8.70 17.20
CA ARG A 37 -5.53 -10.14 17.15
C ARG A 37 -4.45 -10.88 17.93
N ILE A 38 -4.86 -11.96 18.59
CA ILE A 38 -3.99 -12.81 19.42
C ILE A 38 -3.08 -13.69 18.55
N ASP A 39 -3.53 -14.00 17.32
CA ASP A 39 -2.78 -14.81 16.33
C ASP A 39 -1.59 -14.07 15.69
N GLY A 40 -1.32 -12.83 16.10
CA GLY A 40 -0.21 -12.02 15.58
C GLY A 40 -0.46 -11.41 14.19
N GLN A 41 -1.60 -11.71 13.55
CA GLN A 41 -1.95 -11.11 12.27
C GLN A 41 -2.57 -9.72 12.46
N VAL A 42 -2.25 -8.78 11.56
CA VAL A 42 -2.87 -7.45 11.57
C VAL A 42 -4.27 -7.49 10.97
N PHE A 43 -4.44 -8.27 9.90
CA PHE A 43 -5.71 -8.45 9.20
C PHE A 43 -6.10 -9.92 9.25
N GLY A 44 -7.27 -10.23 9.79
CA GLY A 44 -7.86 -11.57 9.74
C GLY A 44 -8.59 -11.86 8.43
N LEU A 45 -7.99 -11.48 7.30
CA LEU A 45 -8.62 -11.55 5.98
C LEU A 45 -7.88 -12.55 5.11
N ARG A 46 -8.62 -13.34 4.34
CA ARG A 46 -8.04 -14.13 3.25
C ARG A 46 -7.69 -13.17 2.08
N PRO A 47 -6.64 -13.44 1.29
CA PRO A 47 -6.19 -12.53 0.24
C PRO A 47 -7.29 -12.16 -0.78
N ASP A 48 -8.13 -13.12 -1.14
CA ASP A 48 -9.30 -12.97 -2.02
C ASP A 48 -10.41 -12.08 -1.42
N SER A 49 -10.50 -12.04 -0.08
CA SER A 49 -11.55 -11.29 0.62
C SER A 49 -11.33 -9.78 0.57
N VAL A 50 -10.09 -9.32 0.40
CA VAL A 50 -9.74 -7.89 0.36
C VAL A 50 -10.33 -7.22 -0.89
N THR A 51 -10.20 -7.85 -2.06
CA THR A 51 -10.74 -7.30 -3.32
C THR A 51 -12.25 -7.12 -3.24
N GLN A 52 -12.98 -8.14 -2.77
CA GLN A 52 -14.43 -8.05 -2.64
C GLN A 52 -14.86 -7.03 -1.57
N ALA A 53 -14.13 -6.95 -0.45
CA ALA A 53 -14.41 -5.94 0.58
C ALA A 53 -14.20 -4.52 0.05
N PHE A 54 -13.18 -4.32 -0.79
CA PHE A 54 -12.91 -3.05 -1.45
C PHE A 54 -14.02 -2.70 -2.45
N GLU A 55 -14.42 -3.63 -3.32
CA GLU A 55 -15.51 -3.39 -4.28
C GLU A 55 -16.80 -2.98 -3.56
N ARG A 56 -17.17 -3.67 -2.47
CA ARG A 56 -18.31 -3.27 -1.64
C ARG A 56 -18.12 -1.89 -1.00
N ALA A 57 -16.89 -1.51 -0.66
CA ALA A 57 -16.61 -0.18 -0.12
C ALA A 57 -16.72 0.92 -1.18
N ALA A 58 -16.25 0.68 -2.39
CA ALA A 58 -16.40 1.58 -3.53
C ALA A 58 -17.87 1.83 -3.87
N VAL A 59 -18.67 0.76 -3.94
CA VAL A 59 -20.12 0.86 -4.17
C VAL A 59 -20.80 1.69 -3.08
N ARG A 60 -20.50 1.45 -1.80
CA ARG A 60 -21.06 2.26 -0.69
C ARG A 60 -20.62 3.72 -0.73
N ALA A 61 -19.44 4.00 -1.27
CA ALA A 61 -18.93 5.35 -1.43
C ALA A 61 -19.45 6.05 -2.70
N GLY A 62 -20.21 5.35 -3.56
CA GLY A 62 -20.69 5.89 -4.84
C GLY A 62 -19.58 6.14 -5.85
N ILE A 63 -18.50 5.34 -5.80
CA ILE A 63 -17.36 5.44 -6.72
C ILE A 63 -17.46 4.31 -7.74
N ASP A 64 -17.62 4.68 -9.00
CA ASP A 64 -17.69 3.74 -10.13
C ASP A 64 -16.29 3.45 -10.70
N ASP A 65 -16.18 2.28 -11.34
CA ASP A 65 -15.01 1.83 -12.11
C ASP A 65 -13.64 1.90 -11.37
N VAL A 66 -13.63 1.66 -10.07
CA VAL A 66 -12.40 1.58 -9.28
C VAL A 66 -12.12 0.15 -8.82
N ARG A 67 -10.89 -0.32 -9.03
CA ARG A 67 -10.40 -1.63 -8.59
C ARG A 67 -9.38 -1.48 -7.47
N PHE A 68 -9.20 -2.55 -6.70
CA PHE A 68 -8.29 -2.51 -5.55
C PHE A 68 -6.83 -2.21 -5.95
N HIS A 69 -6.39 -2.64 -7.13
CA HIS A 69 -5.03 -2.36 -7.62
C HIS A 69 -4.82 -0.90 -8.02
N ASP A 70 -5.90 -0.16 -8.32
CA ASP A 70 -5.82 1.27 -8.65
C ASP A 70 -5.37 2.10 -7.45
N LEU A 71 -5.60 1.63 -6.23
CA LEU A 71 -5.04 2.26 -5.02
C LEU A 71 -3.51 2.33 -5.06
N ARG A 72 -2.86 1.28 -5.59
CA ARG A 72 -1.40 1.27 -5.74
C ARG A 72 -0.97 2.21 -6.86
N HIS A 73 -1.73 2.27 -7.95
CA HIS A 73 -1.47 3.20 -9.05
C HIS A 73 -1.58 4.64 -8.57
N GLU A 74 -2.68 5.01 -7.92
CA GLU A 74 -2.92 6.33 -7.37
C GLU A 74 -1.87 6.74 -6.33
N ALA A 75 -1.52 5.83 -5.40
CA ALA A 75 -0.45 6.10 -4.43
C ALA A 75 0.90 6.31 -5.11
N THR A 76 1.19 5.57 -6.19
CA THR A 76 2.43 5.73 -6.95
C THR A 76 2.46 7.08 -7.67
N SER A 77 1.36 7.49 -8.31
CA SER A 77 1.24 8.80 -8.95
C SER A 77 1.47 9.94 -7.96
N ARG A 78 0.76 9.95 -6.83
CA ARG A 78 0.93 11.01 -5.80
C ARG A 78 2.34 11.08 -5.22
N LEU A 79 3.00 9.94 -5.08
CA LEU A 79 4.36 9.88 -4.57
C LEU A 79 5.40 10.31 -5.63
N ALA A 80 5.10 10.14 -6.91
CA ALA A 80 5.99 10.56 -8.00
C ALA A 80 6.19 12.08 -8.02
N ASP A 81 5.18 12.84 -7.61
CA ASP A 81 5.25 14.31 -7.52
C ASP A 81 6.18 14.82 -6.40
N VAL A 82 6.48 13.98 -5.41
CA VAL A 82 7.23 14.39 -4.20
C VAL A 82 8.52 13.61 -3.98
N LEU A 83 8.68 12.44 -4.58
CA LEU A 83 9.84 11.56 -4.42
C LEU A 83 10.66 11.46 -5.70
N GLN A 84 11.96 11.34 -5.54
CA GLN A 84 12.83 10.99 -6.65
C GLN A 84 12.58 9.55 -7.11
N MET A 85 12.80 9.27 -8.40
CA MET A 85 12.54 7.96 -9.03
C MET A 85 13.10 6.77 -8.23
N HIS A 86 14.31 6.89 -7.69
CA HIS A 86 14.97 5.83 -6.94
C HIS A 86 14.31 5.57 -5.57
N GLU A 87 13.78 6.60 -4.92
CA GLU A 87 13.01 6.48 -3.66
C GLU A 87 11.62 5.90 -3.94
N LEU A 88 10.96 6.39 -4.99
CA LEU A 88 9.68 5.90 -5.46
C LEU A 88 9.75 4.40 -5.75
N ALA A 89 10.80 3.93 -6.45
CA ALA A 89 11.04 2.51 -6.71
C ALA A 89 11.14 1.66 -5.44
N LYS A 90 11.88 2.15 -4.43
CA LYS A 90 12.02 1.47 -3.14
C LYS A 90 10.68 1.37 -2.40
N VAL A 91 9.96 2.48 -2.27
CA VAL A 91 8.69 2.56 -1.52
C VAL A 91 7.59 1.71 -2.19
N THR A 92 7.47 1.83 -3.52
CA THR A 92 6.43 1.14 -4.29
C THR A 92 6.80 -0.31 -4.63
N GLY A 93 8.06 -0.71 -4.42
CA GLY A 93 8.55 -2.07 -4.66
C GLY A 93 8.71 -2.45 -6.13
N HIS A 94 8.95 -1.47 -7.01
CA HIS A 94 9.24 -1.71 -8.43
C HIS A 94 10.72 -2.04 -8.63
N ARG A 95 11.00 -3.16 -9.31
CA ARG A 95 12.37 -3.61 -9.61
C ARG A 95 12.95 -2.90 -10.83
N ASP A 96 12.10 -2.59 -11.81
CA ASP A 96 12.47 -1.90 -13.03
C ASP A 96 11.92 -0.47 -12.98
N PRO A 97 12.78 0.56 -12.86
CA PRO A 97 12.37 1.97 -12.87
C PRO A 97 11.61 2.36 -14.15
N ARG A 98 11.78 1.62 -15.26
CA ARG A 98 11.01 1.86 -16.50
C ARG A 98 9.51 1.70 -16.29
N MET A 99 9.09 0.85 -15.34
CA MET A 99 7.66 0.70 -14.97
C MET A 99 7.09 1.92 -14.25
N LEU A 100 7.96 2.78 -13.70
CA LEU A 100 7.59 4.01 -13.01
C LEU A 100 7.61 5.23 -13.92
N MET A 101 8.26 5.16 -15.09
CA MET A 101 8.29 6.28 -16.05
C MET A 101 6.89 6.75 -16.46
N ARG A 102 5.88 5.87 -16.48
CA ARG A 102 4.48 6.24 -16.74
C ARG A 102 3.82 7.09 -15.65
N TYR A 103 4.43 7.22 -14.48
CA TYR A 103 3.93 8.04 -13.37
C TYR A 103 4.75 9.30 -13.16
N TYR A 104 5.92 9.38 -13.78
CA TYR A 104 6.85 10.48 -13.61
C TYR A 104 6.70 11.44 -14.79
N HIS A 105 5.92 12.51 -14.57
CA HIS A 105 5.72 13.58 -15.52
C HIS A 105 6.34 14.87 -14.95
N PRO A 106 7.63 15.13 -15.20
CA PRO A 106 8.33 16.30 -14.68
C PRO A 106 7.83 17.63 -15.28
#